data_AF-A0A1W9X659-F1
#
_entry.id   AF-A0A1W9X659-F1
#
_cell.length_a   1.000
_cell.length_b   1.000
_cell.length_c   1.000
_cell.angle_alpha   90.00
_cell.angle_beta   90.00
_cell.angle_gamma   90.00
#
_symmetry.space_group_name_H-M   'P 1'
#
loop_
_entity.id
_entity.type
_entity.pdbx_description
1 polymer ?
#
loop_
_entity_poly.entity_id
_entity_poly.type
_entity_poly.pdbx_seq_one_letter_code
_entity_poly.pdbx_strand_id
1 'polypeptide(L)'
;MSPNFYSPALEFKGNLLTLMVLHLFESDSDRIAEQLAEKISKAPGFFLKAPVVIDLHAVQDENSDIDLPELVRLLRNYGLIPVAVRGGNPQQHEMALSMNLGLLTDTKPERARRYLEQEPIAMPVPSTCKILTQPIRSGQQVVALQGDLIVLSTVSHGAEILAHRHLHVYGALRGRALAGVNGDGEARIFCQHLDAELVSVAGQYQVNEDFPENLRGKPAQIYLEEDSLKIEPL
;
A
#
# COMPACT_ATOMS: atom_id res chain seq x y z
N MET A 1 48.15 -1.53 -20.03
CA MET A 1 47.62 -2.12 -18.78
C MET A 1 46.24 -1.51 -18.57
N SER A 2 45.19 -2.30 -18.79
CA SER A 2 43.80 -1.86 -18.60
C SER A 2 43.41 -2.03 -17.13
N PRO A 3 42.71 -1.08 -16.50
CA PRO A 3 42.32 -1.19 -15.10
C PRO A 3 41.19 -2.22 -14.93
N ASN A 4 41.41 -3.21 -14.05
CA ASN A 4 40.36 -4.11 -13.60
C ASN A 4 39.40 -3.34 -12.69
N PHE A 5 38.20 -3.03 -13.20
CA PHE A 5 37.09 -2.58 -12.36
C PHE A 5 36.49 -3.82 -11.67
N TYR A 6 36.88 -4.06 -10.42
CA TYR A 6 36.19 -5.07 -9.60
C TYR A 6 34.79 -4.54 -9.24
N SER A 7 33.76 -5.25 -9.68
CA SER A 7 32.39 -5.03 -9.21
C SER A 7 32.31 -5.33 -7.70
N PRO A 8 31.54 -4.55 -6.92
CA PRO A 8 31.39 -4.79 -5.49
C PRO A 8 30.75 -6.16 -5.22
N ALA A 9 31.23 -6.86 -4.19
CA ALA A 9 30.74 -8.19 -3.82
C ALA A 9 29.38 -8.19 -3.10
N LEU A 10 28.95 -7.03 -2.60
CA LEU A 10 27.69 -6.86 -1.86
C LEU A 10 27.17 -5.43 -1.99
N GLU A 11 25.84 -5.29 -1.95
CA GLU A 11 25.11 -4.02 -1.95
C GLU A 11 23.82 -4.20 -1.15
N PHE A 12 23.49 -3.24 -0.29
CA PHE A 12 22.19 -3.22 0.41
C PHE A 12 21.24 -2.27 -0.33
N LYS A 13 20.14 -2.82 -0.85
CA LYS A 13 19.05 -2.05 -1.45
C LYS A 13 17.75 -2.36 -0.73
N GLY A 14 17.08 -1.33 -0.24
CA GLY A 14 15.71 -1.45 0.25
C GLY A 14 14.77 -1.56 -0.93
N ASN A 15 13.93 -2.60 -0.96
CA ASN A 15 12.84 -2.75 -1.92
C ASN A 15 11.54 -3.02 -1.16
N LEU A 16 10.39 -2.59 -1.71
CA LEU A 16 9.10 -2.94 -1.16
C LEU A 16 8.77 -4.38 -1.55
N LEU A 17 8.62 -5.25 -0.54
CA LEU A 17 8.25 -6.64 -0.73
C LEU A 17 6.85 -6.84 -0.17
N THR A 18 5.98 -7.45 -0.98
CA THR A 18 4.65 -7.86 -0.53
C THR A 18 4.76 -9.20 0.18
N LEU A 19 4.48 -9.21 1.49
CA LEU A 19 4.47 -10.40 2.32
C LEU A 19 3.04 -10.68 2.81
N MET A 20 2.73 -11.95 3.03
CA MET A 20 1.48 -12.34 3.68
C MET A 20 1.52 -11.90 5.14
N VAL A 21 0.43 -11.30 5.62
CA VAL A 21 0.30 -10.91 7.03
C VAL A 21 -0.78 -11.77 7.68
N LEU A 22 -0.42 -12.46 8.75
CA LEU A 22 -1.36 -13.14 9.64
C LEU A 22 -1.74 -12.16 10.73
N HIS A 23 -2.98 -11.67 10.67
CA HIS A 23 -3.55 -10.84 11.73
C HIS A 23 -4.07 -11.72 12.85
N LEU A 24 -3.45 -11.59 14.03
CA LEU A 24 -3.85 -12.31 15.22
C LEU A 24 -4.77 -11.42 16.05
N PHE A 25 -6.03 -11.83 16.22
CA PHE A 25 -7.06 -11.04 16.90
C PHE A 25 -7.32 -11.47 18.34
N GLU A 26 -6.90 -12.68 18.70
CA GLU A 26 -7.15 -13.29 20.01
C GLU A 26 -6.01 -14.23 20.39
N SER A 27 -6.00 -14.69 21.65
CA SER A 27 -4.91 -15.48 22.25
C SER A 27 -5.26 -16.95 22.49
N ASP A 28 -6.50 -17.39 22.21
CA ASP A 28 -6.95 -18.77 22.42
C ASP A 28 -6.31 -19.71 21.39
N SER A 29 -5.42 -20.59 21.87
CA SER A 29 -4.62 -21.49 21.04
C SER A 29 -5.45 -22.51 20.26
N ASP A 30 -6.53 -23.03 20.85
CA ASP A 30 -7.36 -24.05 20.22
C ASP A 30 -8.16 -23.42 19.06
N ARG A 31 -8.72 -22.22 19.29
CA ARG A 31 -9.44 -21.47 18.25
C ARG A 31 -8.53 -21.03 17.11
N ILE A 32 -7.30 -20.61 17.42
CA ILE A 32 -6.30 -20.25 16.40
C ILE A 32 -5.98 -21.47 15.54
N ALA A 33 -5.74 -22.64 16.15
CA ALA A 33 -5.41 -23.86 15.42
C ALA A 33 -6.54 -24.31 14.50
N GLU A 34 -7.79 -24.31 14.99
CA GLU A 34 -8.97 -24.68 14.21
C GLU A 34 -9.14 -23.76 12.99
N GLN A 35 -9.12 -22.43 13.20
CA GLN A 35 -9.31 -21.47 12.11
C GLN A 35 -8.17 -21.48 11.09
N LEU A 36 -6.93 -21.70 11.55
CA LEU A 36 -5.78 -21.83 10.66
C LEU A 36 -5.93 -23.07 9.78
N ALA A 37 -6.27 -24.21 10.37
CA ALA A 37 -6.49 -25.46 9.64
C ALA A 37 -7.60 -25.30 8.58
N GLU A 38 -8.71 -24.67 8.96
CA GLU A 38 -9.83 -24.41 8.05
C GLU A 38 -9.40 -23.54 6.86
N LYS A 39 -8.71 -22.43 7.11
CA LYS A 39 -8.22 -21.53 6.05
C LYS A 39 -7.25 -22.23 5.10
N ILE A 40 -6.32 -23.02 5.63
CA ILE A 40 -5.32 -23.72 4.83
C ILE A 40 -5.96 -24.83 4.00
N SER A 41 -6.92 -25.56 4.55
CA SER A 41 -7.63 -26.63 3.83
C SER A 41 -8.32 -26.14 2.54
N LYS A 42 -8.78 -24.88 2.52
CA LYS A 42 -9.44 -24.26 1.37
C LYS A 42 -8.46 -23.93 0.23
N ALA A 43 -7.20 -23.67 0.52
CA ALA A 43 -6.19 -23.34 -0.49
C ALA A 43 -4.76 -23.78 -0.10
N PRO A 44 -4.46 -25.08 0.01
CA PRO A 44 -3.18 -25.56 0.54
C PRO A 44 -1.95 -25.04 -0.22
N GLY A 45 -2.06 -24.95 -1.57
CA GLY A 45 -0.98 -24.45 -2.42
C GLY A 45 -0.68 -22.96 -2.25
N PHE A 46 -1.63 -22.16 -1.77
CA PHE A 46 -1.44 -20.73 -1.52
C PHE A 46 -0.60 -20.46 -0.26
N PHE A 47 -0.69 -21.35 0.74
CA PHE A 47 0.01 -21.20 2.02
C PHE A 47 1.36 -21.94 2.07
N LEU A 48 1.54 -22.97 1.24
CA LEU A 48 2.75 -23.76 1.21
C LEU A 48 3.98 -22.89 0.90
N LYS A 49 4.95 -22.87 1.81
CA LYS A 49 6.19 -22.07 1.77
C LYS A 49 5.96 -20.55 1.70
N ALA A 50 4.75 -20.07 2.01
CA ALA A 50 4.47 -18.65 2.02
C ALA A 50 5.22 -17.95 3.17
N PRO A 51 5.97 -16.87 2.91
CA PRO A 51 6.56 -16.06 3.97
C PRO A 51 5.46 -15.24 4.67
N VAL A 52 5.41 -15.34 6.00
CA VAL A 52 4.35 -14.75 6.82
C VAL A 52 4.93 -13.81 7.88
N VAL A 53 4.38 -12.60 7.93
CA VAL A 53 4.52 -11.67 9.05
C VAL A 53 3.38 -11.89 10.02
N ILE A 54 3.67 -12.10 11.30
CA ILE A 54 2.67 -12.23 12.36
C ILE A 54 2.39 -10.84 12.94
N ASP A 55 1.13 -10.42 12.92
CA ASP A 55 0.69 -9.14 13.45
C ASP A 55 0.06 -9.33 14.83
N LEU A 56 0.74 -8.80 15.86
CA LEU A 56 0.39 -8.96 17.27
C LEU A 56 -0.36 -7.77 17.86
N HIS A 57 -0.74 -6.76 17.07
CA HIS A 57 -1.34 -5.52 17.58
C HIS A 57 -2.59 -5.74 18.46
N ALA A 58 -3.45 -6.70 18.12
CA ALA A 58 -4.67 -6.94 18.90
C ALA A 58 -4.42 -7.72 20.20
N VAL A 59 -3.24 -8.33 20.34
CA VAL A 59 -2.84 -9.18 21.48
C VAL A 59 -1.58 -8.64 22.17
N GLN A 60 -1.32 -7.34 22.04
CA GLN A 60 -0.14 -6.69 22.60
C GLN A 60 -0.29 -6.29 24.07
N ASP A 61 -1.49 -6.43 24.64
CA ASP A 61 -1.73 -6.17 26.08
C ASP A 61 -0.82 -7.07 26.93
N GLU A 62 -0.30 -6.54 28.04
CA GLU A 62 0.53 -7.31 28.98
C GLU A 62 -0.24 -8.49 29.60
N ASN A 63 -1.57 -8.43 29.63
CA ASN A 63 -2.44 -9.50 30.08
C ASN A 63 -2.77 -10.53 28.98
N SER A 64 -2.16 -10.41 27.79
CA SER A 64 -2.38 -11.36 26.71
C SER A 64 -1.58 -12.64 26.93
N ASP A 65 -2.30 -13.74 27.14
CA ASP A 65 -1.72 -15.08 27.34
C ASP A 65 -1.37 -15.79 26.01
N ILE A 66 -0.96 -15.05 24.97
CA ILE A 66 -0.62 -15.67 23.69
C ILE A 66 0.68 -16.48 23.79
N ASP A 67 0.60 -17.78 23.50
CA ASP A 67 1.75 -18.65 23.32
C ASP A 67 2.34 -18.47 21.90
N LEU A 68 3.16 -17.43 21.75
CA LEU A 68 3.81 -17.12 20.47
C LEU A 68 4.73 -18.25 19.96
N PRO A 69 5.51 -18.95 20.81
CA PRO A 69 6.25 -20.15 20.40
C PRO A 69 5.37 -21.24 19.78
N GLU A 70 4.22 -21.53 20.41
CA GLU A 70 3.30 -22.53 19.90
C GLU A 70 2.71 -22.11 18.55
N LEU A 71 2.30 -20.85 18.41
CA LEU A 71 1.83 -20.31 17.14
C LEU A 71 2.87 -20.47 16.02
N VAL A 72 4.14 -20.15 16.28
CA VAL A 72 5.21 -20.28 15.28
C VAL A 72 5.42 -21.74 14.89
N ARG A 73 5.37 -22.66 15.86
CA ARG A 73 5.45 -24.11 15.61
C ARG A 73 4.29 -24.57 14.74
N LEU A 74 3.08 -24.16 15.07
CA LEU A 74 1.86 -24.48 14.34
C LEU A 74 1.95 -24.01 12.87
N LEU A 75 2.36 -22.77 12.63
CA LEU A 75 2.52 -22.21 11.28
C LEU A 75 3.54 -23.02 10.45
N ARG A 76 4.67 -23.39 11.05
CA ARG A 76 5.70 -24.20 10.41
C ARG A 76 5.19 -25.62 10.09
N ASN A 77 4.38 -26.22 10.97
CA ASN A 77 3.77 -27.54 10.74
C ASN A 77 2.84 -27.55 9.51
N TYR A 78 2.13 -26.44 9.28
CA TYR A 78 1.32 -26.27 8.08
C TYR A 78 2.11 -25.80 6.84
N GLY A 79 3.44 -25.71 6.94
CA GLY A 79 4.32 -25.38 5.82
C GLY A 79 4.45 -23.90 5.52
N LEU A 80 3.94 -23.00 6.38
CA LEU A 80 4.22 -21.56 6.27
C LEU A 80 5.62 -21.25 6.79
N ILE A 81 6.15 -20.10 6.38
CA ILE A 81 7.47 -19.61 6.80
C ILE A 81 7.29 -18.32 7.58
N PRO A 82 7.14 -18.36 8.92
CA PRO A 82 7.17 -17.15 9.73
C PRO A 82 8.52 -16.45 9.58
N VAL A 83 8.50 -15.19 9.16
CA VAL A 83 9.74 -14.40 8.89
C VAL A 83 9.92 -13.24 9.85
N ALA A 84 8.83 -12.66 10.36
CA ALA A 84 8.88 -11.52 11.26
C ALA A 84 7.58 -11.38 12.06
N VAL A 85 7.65 -10.58 13.13
CA VAL A 85 6.49 -10.06 13.85
C VAL A 85 6.39 -8.55 13.69
N ARG A 86 5.19 -7.99 13.82
CA ARG A 86 4.94 -6.55 13.99
C ARG A 86 3.96 -6.29 15.13
N GLY A 87 3.98 -5.09 15.70
CA GLY A 87 3.26 -4.80 16.93
C GLY A 87 3.82 -5.61 18.11
N GLY A 88 2.98 -5.90 19.10
CA GLY A 88 3.35 -6.71 20.26
C GLY A 88 4.13 -5.95 21.34
N ASN A 89 4.24 -6.55 22.52
CA ASN A 89 4.95 -5.99 23.67
C ASN A 89 6.43 -6.43 23.74
N PRO A 90 7.26 -5.82 24.61
CA PRO A 90 8.69 -6.15 24.72
C PRO A 90 8.96 -7.64 24.97
N GLN A 91 8.15 -8.31 25.78
CA GLN A 91 8.29 -9.74 26.06
C GLN A 91 8.05 -10.59 24.80
N GLN A 92 7.03 -10.24 24.01
CA GLN A 92 6.76 -10.88 22.72
C GLN A 92 7.87 -10.62 21.69
N HIS A 93 8.52 -9.44 21.73
CA HIS A 93 9.67 -9.13 20.87
C HIS A 93 10.89 -9.99 21.20
N GLU A 94 11.23 -10.13 22.48
CA GLU A 94 12.31 -11.02 22.93
C GLU A 94 12.04 -12.47 22.49
N MET A 95 10.79 -12.92 22.66
CA MET A 95 10.37 -14.25 22.21
C MET A 95 10.52 -14.42 20.71
N ALA A 96 10.06 -13.45 19.90
CA ALA A 96 10.19 -13.48 18.45
C ALA A 96 11.67 -13.56 17.99
N LEU A 97 12.54 -12.75 18.59
CA LEU A 97 13.98 -12.77 18.30
C LEU A 97 14.62 -14.11 18.66
N SER A 98 14.23 -14.72 19.78
CA SER A 98 14.72 -16.06 20.18
C SER A 98 14.39 -17.15 19.15
N MET A 99 13.35 -16.95 18.36
CA MET A 99 12.91 -17.85 17.29
C MET A 99 13.43 -17.49 15.89
N ASN A 100 14.36 -16.53 15.81
CA ASN A 100 14.93 -15.96 14.59
C ASN A 100 13.90 -15.24 13.69
N LEU A 101 12.89 -14.62 14.29
CA LEU A 101 11.96 -13.75 13.57
C LEU A 101 12.47 -12.31 13.61
N GLY A 102 12.35 -11.61 12.48
CA GLY A 102 12.59 -10.16 12.44
C GLY A 102 11.55 -9.39 13.26
N LEU A 103 11.92 -8.21 13.73
CA LEU A 103 10.98 -7.24 14.29
C LEU A 103 10.73 -6.18 13.23
N LEU A 104 9.49 -6.10 12.74
CA LEU A 104 9.07 -5.03 11.84
C LEU A 104 8.46 -3.91 12.69
N THR A 105 9.10 -2.75 12.61
CA THR A 105 8.54 -1.53 13.17
C THR A 105 7.48 -1.00 12.21
N ASP A 106 6.39 -0.46 12.75
CA ASP A 106 5.45 0.36 12.00
C ASP A 106 6.11 1.73 11.70
N THR A 107 7.16 1.70 10.89
CA THR A 107 7.89 2.90 10.50
C THR A 107 7.02 3.70 9.54
N LYS A 108 6.28 4.68 10.08
CA LYS A 108 6.19 5.98 9.40
C LYS A 108 7.64 6.50 9.30
N PRO A 109 8.16 6.84 8.11
CA PRO A 109 9.52 7.33 7.98
C PRO A 109 9.69 8.66 8.74
N GLU A 110 10.30 8.61 9.92
CA GLU A 110 10.71 9.76 10.71
C GLU A 110 11.92 10.46 10.07
N ARG A 111 11.66 11.41 9.17
CA ARG A 111 12.65 12.43 8.78
C ARG A 111 11.99 13.77 8.56
N ALA A 112 11.59 14.45 9.64
CA ALA A 112 11.43 15.92 9.70
C ALA A 112 10.98 16.42 11.09
N ARG A 113 11.53 15.89 12.19
CA ARG A 113 11.26 16.45 13.54
C ARG A 113 12.55 16.97 14.17
N ARG A 114 13.07 18.01 13.56
CA ARG A 114 13.77 19.09 14.26
C ARG A 114 13.14 20.37 13.75
N TYR A 115 12.84 21.28 14.68
CA TYR A 115 12.13 22.55 14.55
C TYR A 115 10.64 22.55 14.93
N LEU A 116 10.43 23.23 16.07
CA LEU A 116 9.25 23.89 16.59
C LEU A 116 8.38 23.09 17.59
N GLU A 117 8.82 23.22 18.83
CA GLU A 117 7.98 23.32 20.02
C GLU A 117 6.98 24.48 19.87
N GLN A 118 5.67 24.17 19.89
CA GLN A 118 4.58 24.96 20.51
C GLN A 118 3.20 24.29 20.30
N GLU A 119 2.57 23.93 21.42
CA GLU A 119 1.13 23.72 21.74
C GLU A 119 0.21 22.78 20.92
N PRO A 120 -0.79 22.15 21.59
CA PRO A 120 -1.41 20.92 21.12
C PRO A 120 -2.46 21.19 20.04
N ILE A 121 -2.16 20.79 18.81
CA ILE A 121 -3.16 20.68 17.74
C ILE A 121 -3.69 19.24 17.73
N ALA A 122 -5.02 19.13 17.76
CA ALA A 122 -5.79 17.90 17.71
C ALA A 122 -5.15 16.84 16.79
N MET A 123 -5.09 15.60 17.27
CA MET A 123 -4.64 14.43 16.52
C MET A 123 -5.32 14.43 15.14
N PRO A 124 -4.59 14.47 14.02
CA PRO A 124 -5.22 14.29 12.73
C PRO A 124 -5.66 12.83 12.66
N VAL A 125 -6.97 12.63 12.57
CA VAL A 125 -7.57 11.42 11.98
C VAL A 125 -6.71 11.05 10.76
N PRO A 126 -6.28 9.78 10.61
CA PRO A 126 -5.42 9.40 9.49
C PRO A 126 -6.08 9.90 8.20
N SER A 127 -5.44 10.88 7.57
CA SER A 127 -5.97 11.51 6.38
C SER A 127 -6.03 10.45 5.30
N THR A 128 -7.23 9.99 4.98
CA THR A 128 -7.55 9.12 3.82
C THR A 128 -7.32 9.84 2.50
N CYS A 129 -6.46 10.86 2.47
CA CYS A 129 -6.24 11.74 1.36
C CYS A 129 -4.77 12.15 1.35
N LYS A 130 -4.06 11.83 0.26
CA LYS A 130 -2.67 12.22 0.03
C LYS A 130 -2.65 13.46 -0.86
N ILE A 131 -2.03 14.54 -0.39
CA ILE A 131 -1.90 15.79 -1.16
C ILE A 131 -0.46 15.94 -1.67
N LEU A 132 -0.29 16.16 -2.97
CA LEU A 132 0.98 16.46 -3.61
C LEU A 132 0.98 17.86 -4.20
N THR A 133 1.90 18.69 -3.74
CA THR A 133 2.10 20.07 -4.23
C THR A 133 3.21 20.18 -5.26
N GLN A 134 4.02 19.13 -5.44
CA GLN A 134 5.14 19.12 -6.38
C GLN A 134 4.76 18.48 -7.71
N PRO A 135 5.35 18.91 -8.84
CA PRO A 135 5.13 18.27 -10.14
C PRO A 135 5.60 16.83 -10.15
N ILE A 136 4.80 15.95 -10.76
CA ILE A 136 5.13 14.54 -10.94
C ILE A 136 5.75 14.38 -12.34
N ARG A 137 7.00 13.93 -12.37
CA ARG A 137 7.84 13.90 -13.57
C ARG A 137 7.78 12.55 -14.27
N SER A 138 8.23 12.52 -15.52
CA SER A 138 8.29 11.29 -16.33
C SER A 138 9.03 10.17 -15.60
N GLY A 139 8.48 8.96 -15.65
CA GLY A 139 9.00 7.77 -14.98
C GLY A 139 8.70 7.71 -13.48
N GLN A 140 8.09 8.73 -12.88
CA GLN A 140 7.67 8.68 -11.48
C GLN A 140 6.29 8.04 -11.36
N GLN A 141 6.15 7.17 -10.36
CA GLN A 141 4.87 6.60 -9.96
C GLN A 141 4.52 7.09 -8.54
N VAL A 142 3.30 7.58 -8.37
CA VAL A 142 2.76 7.98 -7.07
C VAL A 142 1.54 7.14 -6.77
N VAL A 143 1.55 6.50 -5.61
CA VAL A 143 0.41 5.73 -5.10
C VAL A 143 -0.15 6.37 -3.83
N ALA A 144 -1.47 6.46 -3.73
CA ALA A 144 -2.23 6.70 -2.51
C ALA A 144 -2.89 5.38 -2.07
N LEU A 145 -2.28 4.71 -1.10
CA LEU A 145 -2.68 3.39 -0.60
C LEU A 145 -3.90 3.43 0.35
N GLN A 146 -4.29 4.62 0.80
CA GLN A 146 -5.43 4.82 1.70
C GLN A 146 -6.21 6.06 1.25
N GLY A 147 -7.23 5.82 0.42
CA GLY A 147 -8.20 6.81 -0.04
C GLY A 147 -7.77 7.64 -1.25
N ASP A 148 -8.02 8.95 -1.19
CA ASP A 148 -7.96 9.87 -2.33
C ASP A 148 -6.54 10.39 -2.59
N LEU A 149 -6.26 10.77 -3.84
CA LEU A 149 -5.02 11.45 -4.23
C LEU A 149 -5.35 12.81 -4.82
N ILE A 150 -4.86 13.86 -4.18
CA ILE A 150 -4.96 15.24 -4.67
C ILE A 150 -3.59 15.69 -5.16
N VAL A 151 -3.52 16.18 -6.39
CA VAL A 151 -2.31 16.73 -7.01
C VAL A 151 -2.59 18.19 -7.33
N LEU A 152 -1.91 19.10 -6.63
CA LEU A 152 -1.99 20.56 -6.82
C LEU A 152 -0.95 21.06 -7.86
N SER A 153 -0.50 20.18 -8.74
CA SER A 153 0.56 20.45 -9.72
C SER A 153 0.37 19.63 -11.00
N THR A 154 1.33 19.72 -11.90
CA THR A 154 1.32 19.01 -13.19
C THR A 154 1.74 17.56 -13.02
N VAL A 155 1.06 16.69 -13.77
CA VAL A 155 1.41 15.28 -13.97
C VAL A 155 1.97 15.17 -15.39
N SER A 156 3.26 14.89 -15.51
CA SER A 156 3.97 14.91 -16.81
C SER A 156 3.72 13.64 -17.60
N HIS A 157 4.00 13.67 -18.91
CA HIS A 157 4.05 12.47 -19.74
C HIS A 157 4.96 11.40 -19.13
N GLY A 158 4.54 10.14 -19.18
CA GLY A 158 5.21 9.00 -18.57
C GLY A 158 5.19 8.97 -17.04
N ALA A 159 4.58 9.97 -16.37
CA ALA A 159 4.28 9.89 -14.95
C ALA A 159 3.02 9.04 -14.73
N GLU A 160 2.91 8.40 -13.58
CA GLU A 160 1.76 7.57 -13.23
C GLU A 160 1.26 7.90 -11.83
N ILE A 161 -0.04 8.07 -11.69
CA ILE A 161 -0.70 8.36 -10.42
C ILE A 161 -1.83 7.36 -10.15
N LEU A 162 -1.83 6.81 -8.95
CA LEU A 162 -2.75 5.75 -8.54
C LEU A 162 -3.43 6.12 -7.21
N ALA A 163 -4.75 5.95 -7.15
CA ALA A 163 -5.55 6.13 -5.95
C ALA A 163 -6.48 4.94 -5.71
N HIS A 164 -6.64 4.53 -4.44
CA HIS A 164 -7.63 3.52 -4.06
C HIS A 164 -9.06 4.05 -4.15
N ARG A 165 -9.28 5.36 -4.03
CA ARG A 165 -10.59 6.01 -4.22
C ARG A 165 -10.50 7.07 -5.30
N HIS A 166 -10.76 8.34 -4.98
CA HIS A 166 -10.84 9.42 -5.96
C HIS A 166 -9.46 10.01 -6.27
N LEU A 167 -9.36 10.62 -7.44
CA LEU A 167 -8.17 11.32 -7.89
C LEU A 167 -8.53 12.73 -8.31
N HIS A 168 -7.82 13.73 -7.80
CA HIS A 168 -8.03 15.13 -8.15
C HIS A 168 -6.72 15.73 -8.67
N VAL A 169 -6.73 16.28 -9.88
CA VAL A 169 -5.58 16.97 -10.49
C VAL A 169 -5.93 18.42 -10.78
N TYR A 170 -5.43 19.32 -9.93
CA TYR A 170 -5.57 20.77 -10.07
C TYR A 170 -4.43 21.39 -10.88
N GLY A 171 -4.00 20.67 -11.92
CA GLY A 171 -2.94 21.06 -12.86
C GLY A 171 -3.15 20.35 -14.20
N ALA A 172 -2.13 20.37 -15.07
CA ALA A 172 -2.20 19.60 -16.31
C ALA A 172 -2.00 18.11 -16.04
N LEU A 173 -2.99 17.29 -16.39
CA LEU A 173 -2.90 15.83 -16.32
C LEU A 173 -2.44 15.31 -17.69
N ARG A 174 -1.14 15.02 -17.86
CA ARG A 174 -0.57 14.49 -19.11
C ARG A 174 -0.11 13.04 -19.02
N GLY A 175 0.17 12.57 -17.80
CA GLY A 175 0.56 11.18 -17.56
C GLY A 175 -0.63 10.23 -17.50
N ARG A 176 -0.47 9.11 -16.80
CA ARG A 176 -1.51 8.10 -16.58
C ARG A 176 -2.17 8.28 -15.21
N ALA A 177 -3.49 8.26 -15.17
CA ALA A 177 -4.27 8.37 -13.94
C ALA A 177 -5.16 7.14 -13.72
N LEU A 178 -4.99 6.48 -12.58
CA LEU A 178 -5.73 5.28 -12.21
C LEU A 178 -6.41 5.50 -10.86
N ALA A 179 -7.74 5.44 -10.84
CA ALA A 179 -8.56 5.57 -9.65
C ALA A 179 -9.31 4.25 -9.38
N GLY A 180 -9.68 4.03 -8.12
CA GLY A 180 -10.34 2.78 -7.73
C GLY A 180 -9.50 1.53 -8.01
N VAL A 181 -8.18 1.59 -7.85
CA VAL A 181 -7.26 0.51 -8.26
C VAL A 181 -7.44 -0.81 -7.49
N ASN A 182 -8.23 -0.80 -6.42
CA ASN A 182 -8.69 -1.97 -5.66
C ASN A 182 -10.07 -2.49 -6.09
N GLY A 183 -10.61 -2.01 -7.22
CA GLY A 183 -11.93 -2.37 -7.73
C GLY A 183 -13.08 -1.48 -7.24
N ASP A 184 -12.80 -0.28 -6.73
CA ASP A 184 -13.83 0.69 -6.35
C ASP A 184 -14.45 1.35 -7.59
N GLY A 185 -15.63 0.86 -8.00
CA GLY A 185 -16.40 1.39 -9.14
C GLY A 185 -16.97 2.79 -8.92
N GLU A 186 -17.09 3.24 -7.66
CA GLU A 186 -17.57 4.59 -7.32
C GLU A 186 -16.45 5.63 -7.38
N ALA A 187 -15.21 5.20 -7.60
CA ALA A 187 -14.07 6.08 -7.75
C ALA A 187 -14.23 7.02 -8.96
N ARG A 188 -13.63 8.20 -8.85
CA ARG A 188 -13.69 9.23 -9.89
C ARG A 188 -12.33 9.89 -10.07
N ILE A 189 -12.04 10.32 -11.28
CA ILE A 189 -10.90 11.19 -11.59
C ILE A 189 -11.46 12.56 -11.95
N PHE A 190 -10.93 13.60 -11.32
CA PHE A 190 -11.22 14.99 -11.61
C PHE A 190 -9.95 15.68 -12.07
N CYS A 191 -10.01 16.46 -13.13
CA CYS A 191 -8.85 17.22 -13.60
C CYS A 191 -9.26 18.59 -14.13
N GLN A 192 -8.35 19.57 -14.04
CA GLN A 192 -8.55 20.89 -14.64
C GLN A 192 -8.17 20.94 -16.12
N HIS A 193 -7.24 20.10 -16.56
CA HIS A 193 -6.87 19.97 -17.97
C HIS A 193 -6.68 18.49 -18.30
N LEU A 194 -7.60 17.92 -19.08
CA LEU A 194 -7.56 16.55 -19.55
C LEU A 194 -6.65 16.42 -20.78
N ASP A 195 -5.39 16.05 -20.56
CA ASP A 195 -4.41 15.71 -21.60
C ASP A 195 -3.75 14.34 -21.33
N ALA A 196 -4.43 13.49 -20.55
CA ALA A 196 -3.85 12.27 -19.98
C ALA A 196 -3.49 11.29 -21.09
N GLU A 197 -2.39 10.55 -20.94
CA GLU A 197 -2.07 9.40 -21.79
C GLU A 197 -3.14 8.30 -21.66
N LEU A 198 -3.59 8.07 -20.42
CA LEU A 198 -4.57 7.05 -20.06
C LEU A 198 -5.28 7.45 -18.77
N VAL A 199 -6.58 7.18 -18.72
CA VAL A 199 -7.38 7.23 -17.50
C VAL A 199 -7.98 5.86 -17.22
N SER A 200 -8.08 5.47 -15.95
CA SER A 200 -8.75 4.23 -15.55
C SER A 200 -9.52 4.40 -14.25
N VAL A 201 -10.70 3.79 -14.18
CA VAL A 201 -11.54 3.66 -12.99
C VAL A 201 -11.90 2.19 -12.82
N ALA A 202 -11.58 1.60 -11.67
CA ALA A 202 -11.90 0.20 -11.34
C ALA A 202 -11.44 -0.83 -12.38
N GLY A 203 -10.33 -0.57 -13.07
CA GLY A 203 -9.76 -1.45 -14.09
C GLY A 203 -10.32 -1.25 -15.50
N GLN A 204 -11.41 -0.50 -15.69
CA GLN A 204 -11.80 -0.01 -17.00
C GLN A 204 -10.91 1.17 -17.36
N TYR A 205 -10.40 1.20 -18.59
CA TYR A 205 -9.45 2.23 -19.01
C TYR A 205 -9.78 2.76 -20.40
N GLN A 206 -9.34 3.99 -20.64
CA GLN A 206 -9.43 4.64 -21.93
C GLN A 206 -8.14 5.42 -22.18
N VAL A 207 -7.64 5.35 -23.41
CA VAL A 207 -6.43 6.07 -23.85
C VAL A 207 -6.80 7.41 -24.48
N ASN A 208 -5.82 8.30 -24.58
CA ASN A 208 -6.02 9.67 -25.07
C ASN A 208 -6.70 9.79 -26.45
N GLU A 209 -6.48 8.81 -27.33
CA GLU A 209 -7.04 8.72 -28.68
C GLU A 209 -8.57 8.62 -28.66
N ASP A 210 -9.13 8.00 -27.62
CA ASP A 210 -10.55 7.77 -27.49
C ASP A 210 -11.27 8.91 -26.76
N PHE A 211 -10.54 9.89 -26.20
CA PHE A 211 -11.17 10.98 -25.44
C PHE A 211 -11.96 11.92 -26.36
N PRO A 212 -13.13 12.43 -25.91
CA PRO A 212 -13.88 13.42 -26.67
C PRO A 212 -13.02 14.67 -26.97
N GLU A 213 -12.87 15.02 -28.25
CA GLU A 213 -12.01 16.15 -28.67
C GLU A 213 -12.40 17.47 -27.98
N ASN A 214 -13.69 17.66 -27.72
CA ASN A 214 -14.23 18.84 -27.06
C ASN A 214 -13.82 18.98 -25.59
N LEU A 215 -13.25 17.95 -24.96
CA LEU A 215 -12.81 17.94 -23.56
C LEU A 215 -11.28 18.01 -23.40
N ARG A 216 -10.51 17.91 -24.49
CA ARG A 216 -9.05 18.00 -24.42
C ARG A 216 -8.58 19.34 -23.86
N GLY A 217 -7.65 19.29 -22.92
CA GLY A 217 -7.12 20.45 -22.21
C GLY A 217 -8.15 21.21 -21.36
N LYS A 218 -9.37 20.67 -21.18
CA LYS A 218 -10.43 21.29 -20.38
C LYS A 218 -10.66 20.57 -19.05
N PRO A 219 -11.38 21.20 -18.11
CA PRO A 219 -11.82 20.53 -16.89
C PRO A 219 -12.77 19.38 -17.22
N ALA A 220 -12.53 18.22 -16.61
CA ALA A 220 -13.33 17.03 -16.83
C ALA A 220 -13.41 16.17 -15.56
N GLN A 221 -14.50 15.43 -15.45
CA GLN A 221 -14.65 14.30 -14.54
C GLN A 221 -14.72 12.99 -15.33
N ILE A 222 -14.16 11.94 -14.74
CA ILE A 222 -14.15 10.58 -15.27
C ILE A 222 -14.68 9.64 -14.21
N TYR A 223 -15.66 8.81 -14.56
CA TYR A 223 -16.31 7.87 -13.65
C TYR A 223 -16.84 6.65 -14.40
N LEU A 224 -17.23 5.62 -13.66
CA LEU A 224 -17.83 4.41 -14.22
C LEU A 224 -19.37 4.53 -14.20
N GLU A 225 -20.02 4.20 -15.31
CA GLU A 225 -21.47 4.08 -15.42
C GLU A 225 -21.79 2.82 -16.23
N GLU A 226 -22.55 1.89 -15.66
CA GLU A 226 -22.89 0.60 -16.30
C GLU A 226 -21.66 -0.15 -16.86
N ASP A 227 -20.58 -0.20 -16.07
CA ASP A 227 -19.27 -0.79 -16.44
C ASP A 227 -18.56 -0.13 -17.64
N SER A 228 -19.05 1.04 -18.08
CA SER A 228 -18.42 1.86 -19.13
C SER A 228 -17.84 3.14 -18.54
N LEU A 229 -16.64 3.51 -18.98
CA LEU A 229 -15.97 4.72 -18.54
C LEU A 229 -16.59 5.95 -19.23
N LYS A 230 -17.08 6.90 -18.45
CA LYS A 230 -17.66 8.16 -18.92
C LYS A 230 -16.70 9.32 -18.65
N ILE A 231 -16.61 10.23 -19.61
CA ILE A 231 -15.81 11.46 -19.52
C ILE A 231 -16.73 12.64 -19.81
N GLU A 232 -16.93 13.49 -18.81
CA GLU A 232 -17.84 14.64 -18.88
C GLU A 232 -17.14 15.93 -18.45
N PRO A 233 -17.63 17.12 -18.88
CA PRO A 233 -17.22 18.38 -18.28
C PRO A 233 -17.43 18.37 -16.77
N LEU A 234 -16.52 19.04 -16.05
CA LEU A 234 -16.66 19.29 -14.61
C LEU A 234 -17.67 20.41 -14.32
#